data_AF-A0A101FN35-F1
#
_entry.id   AF-A0A101FN35-F1
#
_cell.length_a   1.000
_cell.length_b   1.000
_cell.length_c   1.000
_cell.angle_alpha   90.00
_cell.angle_beta   90.00
_cell.angle_gamma   90.00
#
_symmetry.space_group_name_H-M   'P 1'
#
loop_
_entity.id
_entity.type
_entity.pdbx_description
1 polymer ?
#
loop_
_entity_poly.entity_id
_entity_poly.type
_entity_poly.pdbx_seq_one_letter_code
_entity_poly.pdbx_strand_id
1 'polypeptide(L)'
;MFGRKGFFKVASLAVALLFVACSSPALAKEIVIKYAHGDPPDPIQAPAHGDAVTFKSLVEAATNGQVKVQIYPACQLGSEREMLEGVKVGTIEMCNVSEGTVPGFFP
;
A
#
# COMPACT_ATOMS: atom_id res chain seq x y z
N MET A 1 -25.32 -49.53 -15.77
CA MET A 1 -23.95 -50.01 -16.12
C MET A 1 -23.22 -48.93 -16.90
N PHE A 2 -22.47 -48.04 -16.23
CA PHE A 2 -21.60 -47.11 -16.95
C PHE A 2 -20.42 -47.90 -17.51
N GLY A 3 -20.37 -48.08 -18.83
CA GLY A 3 -19.27 -48.77 -19.49
C GLY A 3 -17.93 -48.07 -19.20
N ARG A 4 -16.84 -48.83 -19.26
CA ARG A 4 -15.46 -48.38 -18.97
C ARG A 4 -15.06 -47.06 -19.67
N LYS A 5 -15.66 -46.77 -20.84
CA LYS A 5 -15.50 -45.51 -21.61
C LYS A 5 -16.27 -44.30 -21.01
N GLY A 6 -17.40 -44.53 -20.35
CA GLY A 6 -18.17 -43.51 -19.64
C GLY A 6 -17.51 -43.10 -18.33
N PHE A 7 -16.91 -44.06 -17.62
CA PHE A 7 -16.14 -43.79 -16.40
C PHE A 7 -14.90 -42.90 -16.68
N PHE A 8 -14.20 -43.14 -17.79
CA PHE A 8 -13.08 -42.30 -18.24
C PHE A 8 -13.51 -40.87 -18.60
N LYS A 9 -14.66 -40.67 -19.26
CA LYS A 9 -15.18 -39.33 -19.59
C LYS A 9 -15.57 -38.52 -18.34
N VAL A 10 -16.20 -39.17 -17.36
CA VAL A 10 -16.59 -38.53 -16.10
C VAL A 10 -15.35 -38.18 -15.27
N ALA A 11 -14.34 -39.06 -15.24
CA ALA A 11 -13.07 -38.79 -14.58
C ALA A 11 -12.31 -37.61 -15.23
N SER A 12 -12.26 -37.54 -16.56
CA SER A 12 -11.62 -36.41 -17.26
C SER A 12 -12.33 -35.07 -17.02
N LEU A 13 -13.66 -35.08 -16.94
CA LEU A 13 -14.44 -33.86 -16.66
C LEU A 13 -14.25 -33.38 -15.21
N ALA A 14 -14.18 -34.32 -14.25
CA ALA A 14 -13.90 -34.01 -12.85
C ALA A 14 -12.49 -33.42 -12.65
N VAL A 15 -11.48 -33.95 -13.35
CA VAL A 15 -10.11 -33.41 -13.32
C VAL A 15 -10.06 -32.01 -13.94
N ALA A 16 -10.75 -31.77 -15.05
CA ALA A 16 -10.81 -30.43 -15.66
C ALA A 16 -11.48 -29.38 -14.73
N LEU A 17 -12.53 -29.76 -14.00
CA LEU A 17 -13.18 -28.90 -13.00
C LEU A 17 -12.27 -28.58 -11.80
N LEU A 18 -11.42 -29.53 -11.38
CA LEU A 18 -10.43 -29.32 -10.33
C LEU A 18 -9.30 -28.36 -10.74
N PHE A 19 -8.89 -28.36 -12.02
CA PHE A 19 -7.88 -27.42 -12.52
C PHE A 19 -8.38 -25.97 -12.57
N VAL A 20 -9.67 -25.75 -12.87
CA VAL A 20 -10.28 -24.40 -12.87
C VAL A 20 -10.48 -23.86 -11.45
N ALA A 21 -10.70 -24.74 -10.46
CA ALA A 21 -10.87 -24.33 -9.06
C ALA A 21 -9.55 -23.87 -8.40
N CYS A 22 -8.40 -24.31 -8.91
CA CYS A 22 -7.09 -23.96 -8.35
C CYS A 22 -6.50 -22.66 -8.94
N SER A 23 -7.11 -22.09 -9.97
CA SER A 23 -6.68 -20.83 -10.60
C SER A 23 -7.41 -19.60 -10.03
N SER A 24 -7.54 -19.53 -8.69
CA SER A 24 -7.94 -18.28 -8.05
C SER A 24 -6.79 -17.27 -8.17
N PRO A 25 -7.01 -16.05 -8.69
CA PRO A 25 -5.98 -15.02 -8.67
C PRO A 25 -5.61 -14.76 -7.22
N ALA A 26 -4.33 -14.87 -6.89
CA ALA A 26 -3.83 -14.42 -5.59
C ALA A 26 -4.19 -12.93 -5.46
N LEU A 27 -5.09 -12.61 -4.54
CA LEU A 27 -5.39 -11.21 -4.21
C LEU A 27 -4.11 -10.61 -3.63
N ALA A 28 -3.43 -9.79 -4.43
CA ALA A 28 -2.26 -9.07 -3.98
C ALA A 28 -2.66 -8.19 -2.79
N LYS A 29 -1.86 -8.24 -1.72
CA LYS A 29 -2.07 -7.40 -0.53
C LYS A 29 -1.93 -5.94 -0.95
N GLU A 30 -2.94 -5.14 -0.64
CA GLU A 30 -2.88 -3.68 -0.86
C GLU A 30 -1.73 -3.08 -0.04
N ILE A 31 -0.85 -2.34 -0.71
CA ILE A 31 0.26 -1.64 -0.07
C ILE A 31 -0.16 -0.18 0.09
N VAL A 32 -0.24 0.31 1.33
CA VAL A 32 -0.61 1.69 1.64
C VAL A 32 0.58 2.37 2.31
N ILE A 33 1.00 3.50 1.76
CA ILE A 33 1.97 4.41 2.38
C ILE A 33 1.17 5.51 3.08
N LYS A 34 1.12 5.49 4.42
CA LYS A 34 0.64 6.62 5.22
C LYS A 34 1.75 7.67 5.27
N TYR A 35 1.54 8.77 4.55
CA TYR A 35 2.47 9.90 4.47
C TYR A 35 1.96 11.02 5.37
N ALA A 36 2.67 11.31 6.47
CA ALA A 36 2.32 12.38 7.40
C ALA A 36 3.20 13.64 7.26
N HIS A 37 2.64 14.83 7.44
CA HIS A 37 3.40 16.08 7.49
C HIS A 37 2.67 17.18 8.29
N GLY A 38 3.41 18.24 8.65
CA GLY A 38 2.88 19.34 9.46
C GLY A 38 2.11 20.43 8.69
N ASP A 39 2.40 20.60 7.41
CA ASP A 39 1.78 21.64 6.58
C ASP A 39 0.25 21.49 6.41
N PRO A 40 -0.50 22.60 6.22
CA PRO A 40 -1.91 22.55 5.85
C PRO A 40 -2.10 21.88 4.47
N PRO A 41 -3.33 21.40 4.14
CA PRO A 41 -3.63 20.75 2.87
C PRO A 41 -3.76 21.73 1.70
N ASP A 42 -2.72 22.54 1.45
CA ASP A 42 -2.62 23.45 0.32
C ASP A 42 -1.43 23.05 -0.58
N PRO A 43 -1.67 22.49 -1.77
CA PRO A 43 -0.61 21.95 -2.62
C PRO A 43 0.24 23.03 -3.32
N ILE A 44 -0.13 24.31 -3.21
CA ILE A 44 0.58 25.42 -3.87
C ILE A 44 1.37 26.24 -2.85
N GLN A 45 0.78 26.54 -1.70
CA GLN A 45 1.38 27.42 -0.69
C GLN A 45 2.06 26.66 0.45
N ALA A 46 1.81 25.35 0.59
CA ALA A 46 2.37 24.54 1.66
C ALA A 46 3.31 23.46 1.06
N PRO A 47 4.65 23.69 1.09
CA PRO A 47 5.61 22.86 0.38
C PRO A 47 5.54 21.36 0.68
N ALA A 48 5.44 20.97 1.95
CA ALA A 48 5.41 19.55 2.32
C ALA A 48 4.13 18.87 1.82
N HIS A 49 3.03 19.62 1.71
CA HIS A 49 1.81 19.09 1.11
C HIS A 49 1.93 18.96 -0.41
N GLY A 50 2.51 19.96 -1.08
CA GLY A 50 2.80 19.90 -2.52
C GLY A 50 3.68 18.69 -2.89
N ASP A 51 4.71 18.43 -2.08
CA ASP A 51 5.58 17.26 -2.21
C ASP A 51 4.81 15.95 -2.02
N ALA A 52 3.97 15.86 -0.98
CA ALA A 52 3.19 14.66 -0.69
C ALA A 52 2.18 14.33 -1.81
N VAL A 53 1.52 15.35 -2.37
CA VAL A 53 0.58 15.18 -3.50
C VAL A 53 1.32 14.72 -4.76
N THR A 54 2.49 15.30 -5.04
CA THR A 54 3.33 14.91 -6.18
C THR A 54 3.83 13.47 -6.02
N PHE A 55 4.32 13.11 -4.83
CA PHE A 55 4.75 11.77 -4.48
C PHE A 55 3.63 10.75 -4.66
N LYS A 56 2.42 11.04 -4.14
CA LYS A 56 1.22 10.23 -4.35
C LYS A 56 0.96 9.97 -5.82
N SER A 57 0.95 11.02 -6.65
CA SER A 57 0.70 10.88 -8.08
C SER A 57 1.73 9.99 -8.78
N LEU A 58 3.02 10.19 -8.48
CA LEU A 58 4.11 9.44 -9.11
C LEU A 58 4.11 7.97 -8.69
N VAL A 59 3.93 7.68 -7.40
CA VAL A 59 3.92 6.31 -6.87
C VAL A 59 2.71 5.53 -7.38
N GLU A 60 1.51 6.13 -7.30
CA GLU A 60 0.30 5.45 -7.76
C GLU A 60 0.34 5.19 -9.28
N ALA A 61 0.87 6.14 -10.07
CA ALA A 61 1.05 5.95 -11.51
C ALA A 61 2.09 4.86 -11.83
N ALA A 62 3.29 4.94 -11.24
CA ALA A 62 4.38 4.01 -11.50
C ALA A 62 4.07 2.56 -11.10
N THR A 63 3.16 2.39 -10.13
CA THR A 63 2.78 1.06 -9.62
C THR A 63 1.45 0.56 -10.19
N ASN A 64 0.88 1.26 -11.19
CA ASN A 64 -0.47 0.96 -11.72
C ASN A 64 -1.52 0.85 -10.59
N GLY A 65 -1.39 1.69 -9.57
CA GLY A 65 -2.26 1.75 -8.41
C GLY A 65 -2.09 0.63 -7.39
N GLN A 66 -1.10 -0.26 -7.53
CA GLN A 66 -0.83 -1.33 -6.56
C GLN A 66 -0.33 -0.79 -5.22
N VAL A 67 0.40 0.33 -5.24
CA VAL A 67 0.75 1.09 -4.04
C VAL A 67 -0.15 2.31 -3.98
N LYS A 68 -0.82 2.52 -2.84
CA LYS A 68 -1.63 3.70 -2.54
C LYS A 68 -0.88 4.61 -1.58
N VAL A 69 -1.02 5.92 -1.75
CA VAL A 69 -0.49 6.91 -0.80
C VAL A 69 -1.65 7.62 -0.13
N GLN A 70 -1.72 7.54 1.19
CA GLN A 70 -2.68 8.24 2.02
C GLN A 70 -1.99 9.38 2.76
N ILE A 71 -2.39 10.61 2.47
CA ILE A 71 -1.75 11.81 3.00
C ILE A 71 -2.46 12.26 4.28
N TYR A 72 -1.69 12.52 5.33
CA TYR A 72 -2.13 13.03 6.63
C TYR A 72 -1.47 14.40 6.90
N PRO A 73 -2.10 15.50 6.45
CA PRO A 73 -1.58 16.85 6.61
C PRO A 73 -1.84 17.40 8.02
N ALA A 74 -1.42 18.65 8.26
CA ALA A 74 -1.81 19.45 9.43
C ALA A 74 -1.55 18.77 10.78
N CYS A 75 -0.43 18.05 10.92
CA CYS A 75 -0.06 17.32 12.14
C CYS A 75 -1.15 16.33 12.61
N GLN A 76 -1.96 15.77 11.71
CA GLN A 76 -3.06 14.85 12.06
C GLN A 76 -2.61 13.63 12.87
N LEU A 77 -1.35 13.20 12.69
CA LEU A 77 -0.77 12.06 13.39
C LEU A 77 0.23 12.46 14.49
N GLY A 78 0.17 13.71 14.94
CA GLY A 78 1.00 14.24 16.03
C GLY A 78 2.11 15.18 15.57
N SER A 79 2.99 15.49 16.51
CA SER A 79 4.20 16.30 16.31
C SER A 79 5.24 15.59 15.43
N GLU A 80 6.23 16.32 14.91
CA GLU A 80 7.30 15.73 14.09
C GLU A 80 8.03 14.57 14.79
N ARG A 81 8.28 14.71 16.10
CA ARG A 81 8.90 13.64 16.90
C ARG A 81 8.01 12.40 16.95
N GLU A 82 6.72 12.58 17.20
CA GLU A 82 5.76 11.46 17.27
C GLU A 82 5.62 10.76 15.91
N MET A 83 5.60 11.53 14.81
CA MET A 83 5.59 10.97 13.45
C MET A 83 6.85 10.14 13.17
N LEU A 84 8.05 10.64 13.53
CA LEU A 84 9.29 9.89 13.37
C LEU A 84 9.33 8.60 14.22
N GLU A 85 8.85 8.63 15.47
CA GLU A 85 8.68 7.39 16.26
C GLU A 85 7.71 6.45 15.55
N GLY A 86 6.61 6.98 15.00
CA GLY A 86 5.62 6.23 14.24
C GLY A 86 6.21 5.48 13.05
N VAL A 87 7.09 6.14 12.28
CA VAL A 87 7.87 5.50 11.20
C VAL A 87 8.79 4.43 11.76
N LYS A 88 9.53 4.71 12.83
CA LYS A 88 10.49 3.79 13.44
C LYS A 88 9.84 2.49 13.92
N VAL A 89 8.63 2.56 14.47
CA VAL A 89 7.88 1.38 14.93
C VAL A 89 6.94 0.78 13.88
N GLY A 90 6.87 1.37 12.68
CA GLY A 90 6.08 0.86 11.56
C GLY A 90 4.55 1.07 11.67
N THR A 91 4.11 2.10 12.40
CA THR A 91 2.67 2.46 12.47
C THR A 91 2.23 3.37 11.33
N ILE A 92 3.19 4.14 10.78
CA ILE A 92 3.08 4.91 9.54
C ILE A 92 4.31 4.60 8.66
N GLU A 93 4.17 4.71 7.35
CA GLU A 93 5.23 4.33 6.40
C GLU A 93 6.15 5.49 6.04
N MET A 94 5.70 6.74 6.16
CA MET A 94 6.48 7.92 5.78
C MET A 94 6.06 9.17 6.56
N CYS A 95 7.02 10.03 6.87
CA CYS A 95 6.76 11.39 7.33
C CYS A 95 7.73 12.40 6.71
N ASN A 96 7.26 13.63 6.49
CA ASN A 96 8.10 14.79 6.19
C ASN A 96 8.22 15.63 7.47
N VAL A 97 9.47 15.87 7.90
CA VAL A 97 9.83 16.52 9.16
C VAL A 97 11.06 17.40 8.96
N SER A 98 11.22 18.42 9.81
CA SER A 98 12.38 19.31 9.80
C SER A 98 13.67 18.56 10.14
N GLU A 99 14.83 18.98 9.60
CA GLU A 99 16.10 18.28 9.82
C GLU A 99 16.49 18.23 11.31
N GLY A 100 16.12 19.26 12.08
CA GLY A 100 16.42 19.35 13.51
C GLY A 100 15.82 18.23 14.38
N THR A 101 14.80 17.54 13.88
CA THR A 101 14.11 16.45 14.61
C THR A 101 14.84 15.11 14.44
N VAL A 102 15.62 14.93 13.37
CA VAL A 102 16.28 13.66 13.01
C VAL A 102 17.43 13.23 13.95
N PRO A 103 18.34 14.10 14.41
CA PRO A 103 19.47 13.71 15.26
C PRO A 103 19.08 13.01 16.57
N GLY A 104 17.88 13.27 17.09
CA GLY A 104 17.37 12.60 18.30
C GLY A 104 17.01 11.13 18.10
N PHE A 105 16.96 10.65 16.86
CA PHE A 105 16.59 9.28 16.48
C PHE A 105 17.75 8.50 15.87
N PHE A 106 18.61 9.20 15.12
CA PHE A 106 19.74 8.67 14.37
C PHE A 106 21.00 9.46 14.75
N PRO A 107 21.76 9.01 15.76
CA PRO A 107 22.96 9.70 16.24
C PRO A 107 24.14 9.59 15.28
#